data_AF-A0A2N7XGF2-F1
#
_entry.id   AF-A0A2N7XGF2-F1
#
_cell.length_a   1.000
_cell.length_b   1.000
_cell.length_c   1.000
_cell.angle_alpha   90.00
_cell.angle_beta   90.00
_cell.angle_gamma   90.00
#
_symmetry.space_group_name_H-M   'P 1'
#
loop_
_entity.id
_entity.type
_entity.pdbx_description
1 polymer ?
#
loop_
_entity_poly.entity_id
_entity_poly.type
_entity_poly.pdbx_seq_one_letter_code
_entity_poly.pdbx_strand_id
1 'polypeptide(L)'
;MAIAAFTFALFAGPVHAAIEAKPSPLTPSQREELTISSQEVMKPWKGDLDGMIQRGTIRVLTVYSKTFYFVDKGVQRGAAYEIFRLFEADLNKKLANENKLKHKHLKVRMVFVPVARGDLLEALVAGKGDIAASNLTVTEDRKQQVDFSVPTYRNASEVVVTGPGSPPVSSVDELSGKVVFVRQSSSYYQSLMALNRRFATEKKPALILKLAPENLEDEDLIEMLNAGLIPLIIVDKHKADFWKQVFPQITVHENVAVRTGGEIAWAIRKDSPKLMAATNDFVAGHSLGTTEGNIILARYLKNAKYVKDAASESERQKFLVLVQLFQKYGDQYDVDWLLMAAQGYQESQLNQAVKSKVGAIGVMQVMPATGKELAVGNISQLEPNIHAGIKYMRWMIDQYYGKEPMTKLDKALFAFASYNAGAGRVSKLRKEAANRGLDPNVWFHNVEYVAADKIGAETVTYVSNIYKYYIAYKLLIEARTAKEEAAKKLKGEIEEAH
;
A
#
# COMPACT_ATOMS: atom_id res chain seq x y z
N MET A 1 -5.04 -51.58 -6.66
CA MET A 1 -3.84 -50.79 -7.03
C MET A 1 -3.68 -50.91 -8.54
N ALA A 2 -4.17 -49.94 -9.31
CA ALA A 2 -3.95 -49.82 -10.75
C ALA A 2 -4.25 -48.38 -11.19
N ILE A 3 -3.29 -47.80 -11.90
CA ILE A 3 -3.24 -46.42 -12.38
C ILE A 3 -4.00 -46.35 -13.71
N ALA A 4 -4.92 -45.38 -13.84
CA ALA A 4 -5.65 -45.11 -15.07
C ALA A 4 -5.12 -43.82 -15.73
N ALA A 5 -4.59 -43.98 -16.94
CA ALA A 5 -4.28 -42.91 -17.88
C ALA A 5 -5.56 -42.43 -18.59
N PHE A 6 -5.65 -41.13 -18.88
CA PHE A 6 -6.61 -40.61 -19.84
C PHE A 6 -5.90 -39.80 -20.92
N THR A 7 -6.05 -40.31 -22.13
CA THR A 7 -5.62 -39.80 -23.44
C THR A 7 -6.44 -38.58 -23.84
N PHE A 8 -5.80 -37.54 -24.39
CA PHE A 8 -6.46 -36.49 -25.16
C PHE A 8 -6.08 -36.63 -26.63
N ALA A 9 -7.07 -36.90 -27.48
CA ALA A 9 -6.93 -36.96 -28.93
C ALA A 9 -7.24 -35.59 -29.55
N LEU A 10 -6.42 -35.24 -30.54
CA LEU A 10 -6.52 -34.08 -31.42
C LEU A 10 -7.79 -34.12 -32.29
N PHE A 11 -8.41 -32.96 -32.50
CA PHE A 11 -9.06 -32.64 -33.76
C PHE A 11 -8.54 -31.30 -34.27
N ALA A 12 -7.81 -31.37 -35.39
CA ALA A 12 -7.42 -30.23 -36.19
C ALA A 12 -8.58 -29.86 -37.11
N GLY A 13 -8.97 -28.58 -37.12
CA GLY A 13 -9.82 -27.96 -38.14
C GLY A 13 -9.10 -26.72 -38.69
N PRO A 14 -9.27 -26.37 -39.98
CA PRO A 14 -8.46 -25.36 -40.63
C PRO A 14 -8.84 -23.96 -40.13
N VAL A 15 -7.85 -23.22 -39.64
CA VAL A 15 -8.01 -21.78 -39.33
C VAL A 15 -7.96 -21.03 -40.66
N HIS A 16 -9.13 -20.68 -41.19
CA HIS A 16 -9.25 -19.69 -42.26
C HIS A 16 -8.88 -18.31 -41.71
N ALA A 17 -8.03 -17.61 -42.45
CA ALA A 17 -7.63 -16.23 -42.20
C ALA A 17 -8.84 -15.30 -42.16
N ALA A 18 -8.93 -14.48 -41.11
CA ALA A 18 -9.81 -13.32 -41.07
C ALA A 18 -8.95 -12.06 -40.94
N ILE A 19 -9.15 -11.19 -41.91
CA ILE A 19 -8.43 -9.96 -42.24
C ILE A 19 -8.60 -8.91 -41.14
N GLU A 20 -7.58 -8.07 -41.01
CA GLU A 20 -7.46 -6.91 -40.13
C GLU A 20 -8.68 -5.97 -40.16
N ALA A 21 -9.12 -5.57 -38.96
CA ALA A 21 -9.78 -4.28 -38.76
C ALA A 21 -9.06 -3.58 -37.60
N LYS A 22 -8.44 -2.42 -37.86
CA LYS A 22 -7.89 -1.54 -36.82
C LYS A 22 -9.04 -0.98 -35.99
N PRO A 23 -9.04 -1.09 -34.65
CA PRO A 23 -9.99 -0.34 -33.82
C PRO A 23 -9.65 1.15 -33.87
N SER A 24 -10.67 1.99 -34.02
CA SER A 24 -10.54 3.44 -33.82
C SER A 24 -10.22 3.74 -32.35
N PRO A 25 -9.48 4.83 -32.05
CA PRO A 25 -9.22 5.22 -30.67
C PRO A 25 -10.53 5.54 -29.94
N LEU A 26 -10.67 5.01 -28.74
CA LEU A 26 -11.86 5.13 -27.92
C LEU A 26 -12.11 6.58 -27.47
N THR A 27 -13.37 6.99 -27.50
CA THR A 27 -13.78 8.34 -27.07
C THR A 27 -13.78 8.48 -25.55
N PRO A 28 -13.61 9.70 -24.99
CA PRO A 28 -13.55 9.92 -23.54
C PRO A 28 -14.76 9.40 -22.74
N SER A 29 -15.96 9.30 -23.33
CA SER A 29 -17.15 8.77 -22.63
C SER A 29 -17.18 7.24 -22.51
N GLN A 30 -16.21 6.53 -23.12
CA GLN A 30 -16.03 5.08 -22.93
C GLN A 30 -14.98 4.76 -21.84
N ARG A 31 -14.48 5.78 -21.13
CA ARG A 31 -13.56 5.66 -19.99
C ARG A 31 -14.26 5.68 -18.63
N GLU A 32 -15.56 5.96 -18.58
CA GLU A 32 -16.43 5.74 -17.42
C GLU A 32 -16.81 4.25 -17.35
N GLU A 33 -16.56 3.46 -16.30
CA GLU A 33 -15.83 3.65 -15.05
C GLU A 33 -15.22 2.28 -14.69
N LEU A 34 -13.94 2.27 -14.33
CA LEU A 34 -13.42 1.24 -13.43
C LEU A 34 -13.96 1.62 -12.05
N THR A 35 -15.08 1.03 -11.66
CA THR A 35 -16.05 1.52 -10.65
C THR A 35 -15.56 1.63 -9.21
N ILE A 36 -14.25 1.63 -8.97
CA ILE A 36 -13.69 1.96 -7.65
C ILE A 36 -12.60 3.03 -7.80
N SER A 37 -13.01 4.27 -7.54
CA SER A 37 -12.14 5.42 -7.34
C SER A 37 -11.52 5.38 -5.93
N SER A 38 -10.45 6.14 -5.70
CA SER A 38 -9.94 6.37 -4.35
C SER A 38 -11.03 6.90 -3.41
N GLN A 39 -12.01 7.63 -3.94
CA GLN A 39 -13.18 8.12 -3.21
C GLN A 39 -14.11 7.01 -2.72
N GLU A 40 -14.34 5.96 -3.51
CA GLU A 40 -15.18 4.82 -3.09
C GLU A 40 -14.52 4.01 -1.96
N VAL A 41 -13.20 3.79 -2.01
CA VAL A 41 -12.45 3.15 -0.89
C VAL A 41 -12.51 4.01 0.37
N MET A 42 -12.44 5.33 0.18
CA MET A 42 -12.51 6.34 1.23
C MET A 42 -13.92 6.69 1.68
N LYS A 43 -14.95 6.00 1.15
CA LYS A 43 -16.33 6.26 1.53
C LYS A 43 -16.50 6.10 3.05
N PRO A 44 -17.07 7.10 3.74
CA PRO A 44 -17.27 7.05 5.17
C PRO A 44 -18.03 5.81 5.63
N TRP A 45 -17.47 5.09 6.59
CA TRP A 45 -18.10 3.97 7.27
C TRP A 45 -17.54 3.82 8.68
N LYS A 46 -18.42 3.63 9.67
CA LYS A 46 -18.09 3.75 11.11
C LYS A 46 -18.46 2.54 11.98
N GLY A 47 -18.74 1.38 11.37
CA GLY A 47 -19.02 0.17 12.15
C GLY A 47 -17.76 -0.39 12.84
N ASP A 48 -17.98 -1.35 13.75
CA ASP A 48 -16.93 -2.10 14.46
C ASP A 48 -16.54 -3.38 13.67
N LEU A 49 -15.68 -4.23 14.25
CA LEU A 49 -15.06 -5.40 13.62
C LEU A 49 -16.05 -6.34 12.94
N ASP A 50 -17.24 -6.59 13.49
CA ASP A 50 -18.24 -7.47 12.87
C ASP A 50 -18.67 -6.96 11.48
N GLY A 51 -18.85 -5.66 11.35
CA GLY A 51 -19.19 -5.03 10.07
C GLY A 51 -18.01 -5.04 9.10
N MET A 52 -16.77 -4.95 9.61
CA MET A 52 -15.56 -5.06 8.79
C MET A 52 -15.38 -6.49 8.25
N ILE A 53 -15.70 -7.50 9.07
CA ILE A 53 -15.73 -8.91 8.66
C ILE A 53 -16.79 -9.12 7.59
N GLN A 54 -17.98 -8.54 7.74
CA GLN A 54 -19.04 -8.63 6.73
C GLN A 54 -18.64 -8.00 5.39
N ARG A 55 -17.97 -6.84 5.43
CA ARG A 55 -17.41 -6.17 4.24
C ARG A 55 -16.16 -6.87 3.69
N GLY A 56 -15.58 -7.81 4.45
CA GLY A 56 -14.36 -8.51 4.08
C GLY A 56 -13.11 -7.62 4.03
N THR A 57 -13.18 -6.39 4.55
CA THR A 57 -12.08 -5.41 4.45
C THR A 57 -11.98 -4.54 5.70
N ILE A 58 -10.73 -4.39 6.18
CA ILE A 58 -10.30 -3.41 7.17
C ILE A 58 -9.36 -2.42 6.46
N ARG A 59 -9.64 -1.13 6.56
CA ARG A 59 -8.84 -0.06 5.96
C ARG A 59 -7.82 0.47 6.97
N VAL A 60 -6.55 0.40 6.60
CA VAL A 60 -5.43 0.86 7.41
C VAL A 60 -4.96 2.20 6.84
N LEU A 61 -5.29 3.29 7.52
CA LEU A 61 -4.75 4.61 7.23
C LEU A 61 -3.27 4.62 7.57
N THR A 62 -2.49 5.03 6.58
CA THR A 62 -1.04 5.16 6.68
C THR A 62 -0.63 6.47 6.05
N VAL A 63 0.62 6.88 6.22
CA VAL A 63 1.25 7.87 5.37
C VAL A 63 2.11 7.20 4.32
N TYR A 64 2.35 7.88 3.20
CA TYR A 64 3.39 7.46 2.28
C TYR A 64 4.77 7.81 2.87
N SER A 65 5.44 6.79 3.39
CA SER A 65 6.73 6.90 4.06
C SER A 65 7.66 5.80 3.61
N LYS A 66 8.92 6.13 3.34
CA LYS A 66 10.01 5.19 3.04
C LYS A 66 10.27 4.24 4.22
N THR A 67 9.71 4.48 5.41
CA THR A 67 9.83 3.63 6.60
C THR A 67 8.57 2.80 6.86
N PHE A 68 7.38 3.41 6.84
CA PHE A 68 6.15 2.75 7.33
C PHE A 68 5.31 2.11 6.22
N TYR A 69 5.10 2.80 5.10
CA TYR A 69 4.37 2.26 3.96
C TYR A 69 4.80 2.92 2.66
N PHE A 70 5.36 2.11 1.77
CA PHE A 70 5.80 2.54 0.45
C PHE A 70 5.69 1.39 -0.55
N VAL A 71 5.89 1.73 -1.82
CA VAL A 71 6.08 0.74 -2.88
C VAL A 71 7.48 0.89 -3.44
N ASP A 72 8.21 -0.22 -3.45
CA ASP A 72 9.52 -0.39 -4.07
C ASP A 72 9.36 -1.36 -5.23
N LYS A 73 9.53 -0.85 -6.46
CA LYS A 73 9.42 -1.63 -7.70
C LYS A 73 8.08 -2.37 -7.86
N GLY A 74 6.98 -1.72 -7.47
CA GLY A 74 5.65 -2.34 -7.43
C GLY A 74 5.43 -3.26 -6.21
N VAL A 75 6.45 -3.55 -5.41
CA VAL A 75 6.30 -4.33 -4.17
C VAL A 75 5.91 -3.41 -3.03
N GLN A 76 4.75 -3.65 -2.40
CA GLN A 76 4.39 -2.96 -1.15
C GLN A 76 5.32 -3.39 -0.02
N ARG A 77 5.82 -2.42 0.73
CA ARG A 77 6.82 -2.59 1.81
C ARG A 77 6.58 -1.59 2.93
N GLY A 78 7.33 -1.78 4.03
CA GLY A 78 7.36 -0.88 5.17
C GLY A 78 6.94 -1.57 6.46
N ALA A 79 7.30 -0.96 7.59
CA ALA A 79 7.01 -1.51 8.90
C ALA A 79 5.49 -1.68 9.15
N ALA A 80 4.68 -0.68 8.77
CA ALA A 80 3.23 -0.76 8.88
C ALA A 80 2.64 -1.77 7.90
N TYR A 81 3.17 -1.85 6.67
CA TYR A 81 2.73 -2.89 5.73
C TYR A 81 2.89 -4.29 6.33
N GLU A 82 4.12 -4.64 6.73
CA GLU A 82 4.43 -6.01 7.14
C GLU A 82 3.71 -6.42 8.42
N ILE A 83 3.64 -5.54 9.42
CA ILE A 83 2.95 -5.86 10.67
C ILE A 83 1.45 -6.07 10.46
N PHE A 84 0.81 -5.31 9.55
CA PHE A 84 -0.60 -5.51 9.22
C PHE A 84 -0.84 -6.71 8.29
N ARG A 85 0.16 -7.14 7.51
CA ARG A 85 0.09 -8.46 6.83
C ARG A 85 0.09 -9.61 7.83
N LEU A 86 0.88 -9.50 8.90
CA LEU A 86 0.85 -10.46 10.01
C LEU A 86 -0.49 -10.40 10.75
N PHE A 87 -1.00 -9.20 11.02
CA PHE A 87 -2.31 -9.04 11.65
C PHE A 87 -3.44 -9.61 10.79
N GLU A 88 -3.43 -9.38 9.48
CA GLU A 88 -4.39 -10.01 8.55
C GLU A 88 -4.37 -11.54 8.68
N ALA A 89 -3.17 -12.14 8.72
CA ALA A 89 -3.03 -13.59 8.80
C ALA A 89 -3.53 -14.14 10.15
N ASP A 90 -3.14 -13.50 11.26
CA ASP A 90 -3.55 -13.86 12.61
C ASP A 90 -5.08 -13.72 12.80
N LEU A 91 -5.65 -12.59 12.39
CA LEU A 91 -7.09 -12.35 12.46
C LEU A 91 -7.86 -13.41 11.67
N ASN A 92 -7.47 -13.68 10.43
CA ASN A 92 -8.16 -14.71 9.62
C ASN A 92 -8.02 -16.12 10.21
N LYS A 93 -6.88 -16.44 10.84
CA LYS A 93 -6.71 -17.72 11.55
C LYS A 93 -7.68 -17.84 12.72
N LYS A 94 -7.83 -16.78 13.52
CA LYS A 94 -8.77 -16.72 14.66
C LYS A 94 -10.22 -16.82 14.19
N LEU A 95 -10.61 -16.03 13.19
CA LEU A 95 -11.96 -16.06 12.63
C LEU A 95 -12.34 -17.43 12.05
N ALA A 96 -11.38 -18.14 11.46
CA ALA A 96 -11.57 -19.50 10.97
C ALA A 96 -11.80 -20.50 12.13
N ASN A 97 -11.05 -20.38 13.23
CA ASN A 97 -11.21 -21.25 14.40
C ASN A 97 -12.54 -21.00 15.13
N GLU A 98 -13.04 -19.77 15.11
CA GLU A 98 -14.29 -19.37 15.76
C GLU A 98 -15.53 -19.58 14.89
N ASN A 99 -15.40 -20.11 13.66
CA ASN A 99 -16.48 -20.25 12.68
C ASN A 99 -17.27 -18.94 12.41
N LYS A 100 -16.63 -17.77 12.55
CA LYS A 100 -17.26 -16.46 12.32
C LYS A 100 -17.36 -16.08 10.84
N LEU A 101 -16.67 -16.81 9.97
CA LEU A 101 -16.74 -16.61 8.52
C LEU A 101 -17.92 -17.41 7.96
N LYS A 102 -18.97 -16.72 7.50
CA LYS A 102 -20.15 -17.34 6.86
C LYS A 102 -19.78 -18.33 5.75
N HIS A 103 -18.69 -18.03 5.03
CA HIS A 103 -18.09 -18.92 4.04
C HIS A 103 -16.63 -19.16 4.44
N LYS A 104 -16.25 -20.42 4.68
CA LYS A 104 -14.92 -20.84 5.17
C LYS A 104 -13.72 -20.30 4.37
N HIS A 105 -13.96 -19.92 3.12
CA HIS A 105 -12.96 -19.48 2.16
C HIS A 105 -12.86 -17.95 2.00
N LEU A 106 -13.82 -17.19 2.52
CA LEU A 106 -13.74 -15.73 2.52
C LEU A 106 -12.82 -15.26 3.63
N LYS A 107 -12.02 -14.24 3.34
CA LYS A 107 -11.02 -13.70 4.26
C LYS A 107 -11.20 -12.20 4.39
N VAL A 108 -10.92 -11.68 5.57
CA VAL A 108 -10.79 -10.23 5.79
C VAL A 108 -9.46 -9.78 5.20
N ARG A 109 -9.47 -8.70 4.43
CA ARG A 109 -8.28 -8.10 3.81
C ARG A 109 -7.94 -6.75 4.44
N MET A 110 -6.66 -6.48 4.59
CA MET A 110 -6.14 -5.16 4.94
C MET A 110 -5.92 -4.37 3.65
N VAL A 111 -6.60 -3.22 3.53
CA VAL A 111 -6.39 -2.25 2.45
C VAL A 111 -5.68 -1.05 3.03
N PHE A 112 -4.50 -0.74 2.51
CA PHE A 112 -3.71 0.40 2.97
C PHE A 112 -4.14 1.67 2.25
N VAL A 113 -4.43 2.70 3.02
CA VAL A 113 -4.89 3.99 2.51
C VAL A 113 -3.89 5.07 2.92
N PRO A 114 -2.93 5.42 2.03
CA PRO A 114 -2.04 6.53 2.27
C PRO A 114 -2.82 7.86 2.25
N VAL A 115 -2.64 8.67 3.29
CA VAL A 115 -3.13 10.05 3.40
C VAL A 115 -2.01 10.96 3.88
N ALA A 116 -2.21 12.28 3.79
CA ALA A 116 -1.28 13.24 4.40
C ALA A 116 -1.24 13.06 5.92
N ARG A 117 -0.12 13.44 6.54
CA ARG A 117 0.07 13.27 8.00
C ARG A 117 -1.02 13.96 8.80
N GLY A 118 -1.34 15.21 8.43
CA GLY A 118 -2.39 16.01 9.05
C GLY A 118 -3.79 15.41 8.94
N ASP A 119 -4.08 14.74 7.84
CA ASP A 119 -5.41 14.18 7.58
C ASP A 119 -5.65 12.85 8.30
N LEU A 120 -4.62 12.23 8.87
CA LEU A 120 -4.65 10.83 9.28
C LEU A 120 -5.67 10.55 10.39
N LEU A 121 -5.76 11.41 11.41
CA LEU A 121 -6.74 11.27 12.48
C LEU A 121 -8.13 11.78 12.07
N GLU A 122 -8.21 12.85 11.29
CA GLU A 122 -9.48 13.37 10.79
C GLU A 122 -10.16 12.38 9.85
N ALA A 123 -9.40 11.76 8.95
CA ALA A 123 -9.86 10.68 8.07
C ALA A 123 -10.35 9.46 8.88
N LEU A 124 -9.66 9.13 9.97
CA LEU A 124 -10.10 8.08 10.89
C LEU A 124 -11.43 8.47 11.55
N VAL A 125 -11.56 9.65 12.15
CA VAL A 125 -12.83 10.10 12.78
C VAL A 125 -13.97 10.18 11.77
N ALA A 126 -13.68 10.63 10.54
CA ALA A 126 -14.64 10.74 9.44
C ALA A 126 -15.11 9.38 8.90
N GLY A 127 -14.50 8.25 9.29
CA GLY A 127 -14.90 6.93 8.79
C GLY A 127 -14.23 6.53 7.49
N LYS A 128 -13.18 7.25 7.04
CA LYS A 128 -12.48 6.97 5.78
C LYS A 128 -11.45 5.84 5.90
N GLY A 129 -11.07 5.48 7.14
CA GLY A 129 -10.33 4.28 7.47
C GLY A 129 -10.82 3.64 8.75
N ASP A 130 -10.22 2.53 9.18
CA ASP A 130 -10.68 1.76 10.34
C ASP A 130 -9.60 1.69 11.44
N ILE A 131 -8.31 1.64 11.06
CA ILE A 131 -7.15 1.77 11.94
C ILE A 131 -6.18 2.77 11.33
N ALA A 132 -5.50 3.57 12.15
CA ALA A 132 -4.43 4.48 11.74
C ALA A 132 -3.09 4.04 12.32
N ALA A 133 -2.11 3.75 11.46
CA ALA A 133 -0.83 3.17 11.86
C ALA A 133 0.35 3.75 11.09
N SER A 134 0.99 4.77 11.68
CA SER A 134 2.16 5.44 11.09
C SER A 134 3.00 6.15 12.15
N ASN A 135 3.39 5.45 13.22
CA ASN A 135 4.20 6.03 14.31
C ASN A 135 3.51 7.24 14.97
N LEU A 136 2.31 7.02 15.49
CA LEU A 136 1.56 8.05 16.19
C LEU A 136 1.93 8.05 17.68
N THR A 137 2.57 9.12 18.11
CA THR A 137 2.74 9.42 19.54
C THR A 137 1.37 9.63 20.20
N VAL A 138 1.13 8.95 21.30
CA VAL A 138 -0.07 9.09 22.13
C VAL A 138 0.02 10.44 22.86
N THR A 139 -1.00 11.28 22.71
CA THR A 139 -1.11 12.59 23.36
C THR A 139 -2.53 12.78 23.89
N GLU A 140 -2.71 13.61 24.93
CA GLU A 140 -4.04 13.85 25.51
C GLU A 140 -5.01 14.44 24.48
N ASP A 141 -4.55 15.39 23.65
CA ASP A 141 -5.35 15.96 22.56
C ASP A 141 -5.81 14.90 21.55
N ARG A 142 -4.95 13.91 21.23
CA ARG A 142 -5.31 12.82 20.31
C ARG A 142 -6.26 11.83 20.97
N LYS A 143 -6.09 11.52 22.27
CA LYS A 143 -7.01 10.65 23.04
C LYS A 143 -8.44 11.20 23.10
N GLN A 144 -8.61 12.52 23.01
CA GLN A 144 -9.95 13.12 22.91
C GLN A 144 -10.64 12.79 21.59
N GLN A 145 -9.89 12.60 20.51
CA GLN A 145 -10.42 12.36 19.16
C GLN A 145 -10.60 10.86 18.84
N VAL A 146 -9.65 10.04 19.28
CA VAL A 146 -9.54 8.61 18.94
C VAL A 146 -9.11 7.80 20.16
N ASP A 147 -9.28 6.48 20.09
CA ASP A 147 -8.71 5.57 21.08
C ASP A 147 -7.38 5.00 20.57
N PHE A 148 -6.50 4.58 21.47
CA PHE A 148 -5.21 4.00 21.13
C PHE A 148 -5.12 2.55 21.59
N SER A 149 -4.47 1.71 20.79
CA SER A 149 -4.06 0.37 21.20
C SER A 149 -3.10 0.42 22.38
N VAL A 150 -2.81 -0.75 22.97
CA VAL A 150 -1.61 -0.88 23.80
C VAL A 150 -0.37 -0.42 23.00
N PRO A 151 0.64 0.21 23.64
CA PRO A 151 1.79 0.77 22.94
C PRO A 151 2.58 -0.26 22.15
N THR A 152 2.85 0.08 20.89
CA THR A 152 3.72 -0.69 19.99
C THR A 152 5.20 -0.35 20.20
N TYR A 153 5.47 0.84 20.75
CA TYR A 153 6.79 1.33 21.13
C TYR A 153 6.64 2.18 22.40
N ARG A 154 7.51 1.99 23.39
CA ARG A 154 7.51 2.72 24.66
C ARG A 154 8.80 3.53 24.82
N ASN A 155 8.76 4.54 25.67
CA ASN A 155 9.90 5.40 25.99
C ASN A 155 10.49 6.10 24.76
N ALA A 156 9.64 6.52 23.83
CA ALA A 156 10.05 7.34 22.70
C ALA A 156 10.53 8.72 23.16
N SER A 157 11.59 9.21 22.51
CA SER A 157 12.16 10.54 22.74
C SER A 157 12.14 11.34 21.45
N GLU A 158 11.69 12.58 21.53
CA GLU A 158 11.66 13.53 20.42
C GLU A 158 12.90 14.42 20.53
N VAL A 159 13.85 14.25 19.62
CA VAL A 159 15.21 14.84 19.71
C VAL A 159 15.45 15.86 18.61
N VAL A 160 16.38 16.78 18.88
CA VAL A 160 16.86 17.75 17.90
C VAL A 160 17.75 17.07 16.86
N VAL A 161 17.51 17.39 15.59
CA VAL A 161 18.38 16.98 14.48
C VAL A 161 18.77 18.22 13.67
N THR A 162 20.06 18.38 13.39
CA THR A 162 20.60 19.53 12.65
C THR A 162 21.29 19.10 11.35
N GLY A 163 21.34 20.00 10.37
CA GLY A 163 22.05 19.81 9.11
C GLY A 163 23.44 20.45 9.09
N PRO A 164 24.14 20.40 7.94
CA PRO A 164 25.39 21.12 7.73
C PRO A 164 25.20 22.64 7.89
N GLY A 165 26.16 23.30 8.54
CA GLY A 165 26.12 24.76 8.73
C GLY A 165 25.12 25.24 9.79
N SER A 166 24.39 24.34 10.45
CA SER A 166 23.47 24.70 11.52
C SER A 166 24.21 25.23 12.76
N PRO A 167 23.63 26.21 13.47
CA PRO A 167 24.16 26.66 14.75
C PRO A 167 24.31 25.50 15.75
N PRO A 168 25.35 25.49 16.62
CA PRO A 168 25.49 24.47 17.65
C PRO A 168 24.27 24.45 18.58
N VAL A 169 23.90 23.25 19.03
CA VAL A 169 22.83 23.00 20.00
C VAL A 169 23.32 21.92 20.96
N SER A 170 23.66 22.29 22.19
CA SER A 170 24.12 21.36 23.24
C SER A 170 23.06 21.06 24.30
N SER A 171 22.01 21.89 24.37
CA SER A 171 20.90 21.75 25.31
C SER A 171 19.60 22.23 24.67
N VAL A 172 18.47 21.82 25.26
CA VAL A 172 17.14 22.21 24.76
C VAL A 172 16.89 23.71 24.90
N ASP A 173 17.55 24.36 25.86
CA ASP A 173 17.44 25.80 26.11
C ASP A 173 18.09 26.64 25.01
N GLU A 174 19.11 26.09 24.34
CA GLU A 174 19.73 26.76 23.19
C GLU A 174 18.79 26.85 21.99
N LEU A 175 17.66 26.14 21.96
CA LEU A 175 16.65 26.32 20.91
C LEU A 175 15.96 27.69 20.96
N SER A 176 16.08 28.44 22.06
CA SER A 176 15.52 29.79 22.19
C SER A 176 15.97 30.70 21.04
N GLY A 177 15.02 31.34 20.36
CA GLY A 177 15.28 32.22 19.21
C GLY A 177 15.71 31.52 17.92
N LYS A 178 15.91 30.19 17.91
CA LYS A 178 16.28 29.45 16.69
C LYS A 178 15.06 29.13 15.84
N VAL A 179 15.28 29.01 14.53
CA VAL A 179 14.26 28.56 13.57
C VAL A 179 14.22 27.04 13.56
N VAL A 180 13.04 26.48 13.79
CA VAL A 180 12.78 25.03 13.80
C VAL A 180 11.72 24.71 12.77
N PHE A 181 12.06 23.86 11.79
CA PHE A 181 11.10 23.34 10.82
C PHE A 181 10.34 22.16 11.44
N VAL A 182 9.01 22.19 11.32
CA VAL A 182 8.17 21.15 11.92
C VAL A 182 6.82 21.06 11.20
N ARG A 183 6.25 19.85 11.13
CA ARG A 183 4.88 19.64 10.65
C ARG A 183 3.90 19.97 11.76
N GLN A 184 2.87 20.75 11.44
CA GLN A 184 1.91 21.24 12.43
C GLN A 184 1.15 20.11 13.12
N SER A 185 0.83 19.04 12.38
CA SER A 185 0.09 17.87 12.89
C SER A 185 0.91 16.94 13.79
N SER A 186 2.23 17.10 13.82
CA SER A 186 3.14 16.21 14.56
C SER A 186 3.04 16.42 16.08
N SER A 187 3.38 15.39 16.85
CA SER A 187 3.55 15.57 18.31
C SER A 187 4.72 16.51 18.62
N TYR A 188 5.68 16.63 17.69
CA TYR A 188 6.83 17.53 17.81
C TYR A 188 6.39 18.99 17.88
N TYR A 189 5.38 19.39 17.09
CA TYR A 189 4.81 20.75 17.16
C TYR A 189 4.25 21.04 18.55
N GLN A 190 3.49 20.11 19.13
CA GLN A 190 2.96 20.24 20.49
C GLN A 190 4.09 20.34 21.53
N SER A 191 5.16 19.55 21.39
CA SER A 191 6.32 19.61 22.28
C SER A 191 7.05 20.95 22.18
N LEU A 192 7.25 21.47 20.96
CA LEU A 192 7.85 22.78 20.75
C LEU A 192 6.97 23.93 21.27
N MET A 193 5.65 23.82 21.17
CA MET A 193 4.73 24.77 21.81
C MET A 193 4.84 24.73 23.33
N ALA A 194 4.92 23.54 23.94
CA ALA A 194 5.15 23.40 25.37
C ALA A 194 6.49 24.01 25.79
N LEU A 195 7.55 23.81 25.00
CA LEU A 195 8.85 24.44 25.20
C LEU A 195 8.77 25.97 25.12
N ASN A 196 8.05 26.53 24.14
CA ASN A 196 7.83 27.97 24.05
C ASN A 196 7.09 28.55 25.26
N ARG A 197 6.10 27.83 25.81
CA ARG A 197 5.45 28.24 27.07
C ARG A 197 6.43 28.26 28.25
N ARG A 198 7.33 27.28 28.31
CA ARG A 198 8.43 27.27 29.30
C ARG A 198 9.37 28.46 29.11
N PHE A 199 9.82 28.73 27.88
CA PHE A 199 10.66 29.90 27.58
C PHE A 199 10.01 31.22 27.96
N ALA A 200 8.71 31.39 27.72
CA ALA A 200 7.99 32.58 28.15
C ALA A 200 8.03 32.75 29.69
N THR A 201 7.87 31.66 30.45
CA THR A 201 7.97 31.66 31.91
C THR A 201 9.38 32.00 32.39
N GLU A 202 10.40 31.52 31.67
CA GLU A 202 11.83 31.78 31.92
C GLU A 202 12.33 33.11 31.34
N LYS A 203 11.45 33.93 30.73
CA LYS A 203 11.81 35.19 30.03
C LYS A 203 12.86 35.03 28.93
N LYS A 204 12.88 33.87 28.27
CA LYS A 204 13.71 33.59 27.09
C LYS A 204 12.93 33.86 25.80
N PRO A 205 13.59 34.28 24.70
CA PRO A 205 12.95 34.35 23.40
C PRO A 205 12.29 33.03 22.99
N ALA A 206 11.11 33.11 22.39
CA ALA A 206 10.47 31.94 21.80
C ALA A 206 11.32 31.42 20.62
N LEU A 207 11.34 30.10 20.43
CA LEU A 207 11.81 29.51 19.18
C LEU A 207 10.82 29.85 18.04
N ILE A 208 11.35 30.01 16.84
CA ILE A 208 10.60 30.40 15.64
C ILE A 208 10.19 29.14 14.89
N LEU A 209 8.89 28.88 14.82
CA LEU A 209 8.35 27.71 14.11
C LEU A 209 8.15 28.04 12.63
N LYS A 210 8.83 27.30 11.75
CA LYS A 210 8.51 27.27 10.31
C LYS A 210 7.76 25.99 9.99
N LEU A 211 6.55 26.12 9.44
CA LEU A 211 5.71 24.97 9.14
C LEU A 211 6.19 24.27 7.88
N ALA A 212 6.45 22.97 8.01
CA ALA A 212 6.68 22.09 6.87
C ALA A 212 5.34 21.60 6.29
N PRO A 213 5.23 21.38 4.97
CA PRO A 213 4.04 20.80 4.36
C PRO A 213 3.67 19.42 4.95
N GLU A 214 2.37 19.20 5.16
CA GLU A 214 1.81 17.97 5.76
C GLU A 214 1.92 16.71 4.87
N ASN A 215 2.27 16.88 3.59
CA ASN A 215 2.56 15.79 2.66
C ASN A 215 4.01 15.27 2.76
N LEU A 216 4.88 15.95 3.51
CA LEU A 216 6.25 15.53 3.71
C LEU A 216 6.39 14.61 4.93
N GLU A 217 7.25 13.61 4.76
CA GLU A 217 7.90 12.67 5.69
C GLU A 217 8.76 13.28 6.80
N ASP A 218 9.09 12.55 7.89
CA ASP A 218 10.31 12.90 8.64
C ASP A 218 11.56 12.67 7.79
N GLU A 219 11.59 11.59 7.01
CA GLU A 219 12.68 11.25 6.12
C GLU A 219 12.94 12.30 5.03
N ASP A 220 11.92 13.00 4.56
CA ASP A 220 12.08 14.04 3.54
C ASP A 220 12.65 15.31 4.16
N LEU A 221 12.20 15.67 5.36
CA LEU A 221 12.79 16.76 6.12
C LEU A 221 14.25 16.45 6.50
N ILE A 222 14.56 15.20 6.85
CA ILE A 222 15.94 14.76 7.08
C ILE A 222 16.77 14.82 5.79
N GLU A 223 16.22 14.45 4.64
CA GLU A 223 16.89 14.57 3.34
C GLU A 223 17.23 16.03 3.01
N MET A 224 16.28 16.95 3.23
CA MET A 224 16.49 18.39 3.08
C MET A 224 17.52 18.95 4.06
N LEU A 225 17.45 18.50 5.32
CA LEU A 225 18.40 18.85 6.38
C LEU A 225 19.82 18.40 6.02
N ASN A 226 19.98 17.17 5.50
CA ASN A 226 21.25 16.64 5.02
C ASN A 226 21.81 17.44 3.84
N ALA A 227 20.94 17.94 2.97
CA ALA A 227 21.33 18.81 1.85
C ALA A 227 21.65 20.25 2.27
N GLY A 228 21.46 20.61 3.55
CA GLY A 228 21.65 21.98 4.05
C GLY A 228 20.54 22.95 3.67
N LEU A 229 19.40 22.47 3.16
CA LEU A 229 18.27 23.32 2.74
C LEU A 229 17.47 23.84 3.93
N ILE A 230 17.43 23.10 5.03
CA ILE A 230 16.82 23.51 6.29
C ILE A 230 17.81 23.25 7.44
N PRO A 231 17.81 24.07 8.51
CA PRO A 231 18.86 23.98 9.52
C PRO A 231 18.54 23.02 10.68
N LEU A 232 17.28 22.91 11.10
CA LEU A 232 16.94 22.26 12.36
C LEU A 232 15.50 21.73 12.33
N ILE A 233 15.31 20.48 12.74
CA ILE A 233 14.02 19.81 12.91
C ILE A 233 13.99 19.03 14.24
N ILE A 234 12.80 18.57 14.62
CA ILE A 234 12.58 17.60 15.70
C ILE A 234 12.08 16.29 15.10
N VAL A 235 12.62 15.15 15.53
CA VAL A 235 12.22 13.81 15.09
C VAL A 235 12.30 12.82 16.25
N ASP A 236 11.49 11.77 16.25
CA ASP A 236 11.72 10.66 17.20
C ASP A 236 13.11 10.05 17.00
N LYS A 237 13.82 9.79 18.11
CA LYS A 237 15.21 9.31 18.10
C LYS A 237 15.39 8.05 17.24
N HIS A 238 14.51 7.06 17.35
CA HIS A 238 14.64 5.82 16.58
C HIS A 238 14.56 6.02 15.06
N LYS A 239 13.85 7.05 14.60
CA LYS A 239 13.83 7.43 13.18
C LYS A 239 15.08 8.22 12.81
N ALA A 240 15.52 9.15 13.66
CA ALA A 240 16.75 9.91 13.44
C ALA A 240 17.98 9.00 13.32
N ASP A 241 18.12 8.03 14.24
CA ASP A 241 19.19 7.04 14.25
C ASP A 241 19.19 6.16 12.98
N PHE A 242 17.99 5.75 12.55
CA PHE A 242 17.82 4.99 11.32
C PHE A 242 18.28 5.79 10.09
N TRP A 243 17.76 7.01 9.94
CA TRP A 243 18.00 7.83 8.76
C TRP A 243 19.41 8.43 8.68
N LYS A 244 20.11 8.59 9.81
CA LYS A 244 21.54 8.97 9.85
C LYS A 244 22.44 8.01 9.05
N GLN A 245 22.04 6.74 8.90
CA GLN A 245 22.78 5.74 8.10
C GLN A 245 22.66 5.97 6.58
N VAL A 246 21.62 6.68 6.16
CA VAL A 246 21.35 7.08 4.76
C VAL A 246 21.88 8.48 4.49
N PHE A 247 21.70 9.38 5.45
CA PHE A 247 21.98 10.80 5.36
C PHE A 247 23.09 11.19 6.35
N PRO A 248 24.37 10.96 5.99
CA PRO A 248 25.47 11.06 6.94
C PRO A 248 25.80 12.50 7.35
N GLN A 249 25.27 13.53 6.69
CA GLN A 249 25.60 14.93 6.99
C GLN A 249 24.71 15.55 8.09
N ILE A 250 23.68 14.84 8.55
CA ILE A 250 22.85 15.29 9.69
C ILE A 250 23.55 15.02 11.01
N THR A 251 23.24 15.76 12.07
CA THR A 251 23.69 15.47 13.44
C THR A 251 22.48 15.22 14.32
N VAL A 252 22.44 14.05 14.97
CA VAL A 252 21.41 13.68 15.93
C VAL A 252 21.88 14.07 17.33
N HIS A 253 21.16 14.96 18.00
CA HIS A 253 21.49 15.42 19.34
C HIS A 253 20.75 14.59 20.38
N GLU A 254 21.26 13.38 20.65
CA GLU A 254 20.56 12.36 21.44
C GLU A 254 20.15 12.82 22.85
N ASN A 255 20.93 13.73 23.45
CA ASN A 255 20.69 14.27 24.78
C ASN A 255 19.89 15.58 24.77
N VAL A 256 19.49 16.07 23.60
CA VAL A 256 18.69 17.28 23.43
C VAL A 256 17.29 16.89 22.99
N ALA A 257 16.48 16.51 23.98
CA ALA A 257 15.10 16.07 23.77
C ALA A 257 14.10 17.16 24.18
N VAL A 258 13.08 17.38 23.34
CA VAL A 258 11.92 18.24 23.68
C VAL A 258 10.81 17.44 24.38
N ARG A 259 10.85 16.11 24.30
CA ARG A 259 9.99 15.17 25.01
C ARG A 259 10.71 13.85 25.21
N THR A 260 10.50 13.22 26.37
CA THR A 260 10.93 11.85 26.68
C THR A 260 9.76 11.05 27.25
N GLY A 261 9.87 9.71 27.29
CA GLY A 261 8.84 8.85 27.87
C GLY A 261 7.56 8.74 27.04
N GLY A 262 7.61 9.13 25.75
CA GLY A 262 6.45 9.03 24.86
C GLY A 262 6.08 7.58 24.54
N GLU A 263 4.80 7.35 24.26
CA GLU A 263 4.30 6.07 23.78
C GLU A 263 3.81 6.21 22.35
N ILE A 264 4.05 5.19 21.53
CA ILE A 264 3.59 5.12 20.13
C ILE A 264 2.65 3.94 19.99
N ALA A 265 1.45 4.19 19.49
CA ALA A 265 0.40 3.20 19.36
C ALA A 265 -0.37 3.36 18.05
N TRP A 266 -1.19 2.37 17.70
CA TRP A 266 -2.14 2.49 16.60
C TRP A 266 -3.39 3.21 17.09
N ALA A 267 -3.91 4.11 16.28
CA ALA A 267 -5.15 4.82 16.57
C ALA A 267 -6.33 4.04 15.98
N ILE A 268 -7.42 3.96 16.74
CA ILE A 268 -8.69 3.34 16.35
C ILE A 268 -9.79 4.35 16.63
N ARG A 269 -10.85 4.33 15.81
CA ARG A 269 -12.02 5.16 16.07
C ARG A 269 -12.59 4.85 17.46
N LYS A 270 -13.11 5.87 18.13
CA LYS A 270 -13.94 5.67 19.31
C LYS A 270 -15.13 4.76 18.99
N ASP A 271 -15.67 4.14 20.02
CA ASP A 271 -16.83 3.23 19.93
C ASP A 271 -16.58 1.99 19.04
N SER A 272 -15.33 1.52 18.96
CA SER A 272 -14.94 0.29 18.24
C SER A 272 -14.28 -0.76 19.17
N PRO A 273 -14.96 -1.21 20.24
CA PRO A 273 -14.36 -2.06 21.27
C PRO A 273 -13.92 -3.44 20.75
N LYS A 274 -14.61 -4.03 19.76
CA LYS A 274 -14.22 -5.34 19.22
C LYS A 274 -12.96 -5.25 18.37
N LEU A 275 -12.84 -4.20 17.56
CA LEU A 275 -11.62 -3.92 16.82
C LEU A 275 -10.46 -3.62 17.76
N MET A 276 -10.70 -2.85 18.83
CA MET A 276 -9.70 -2.56 19.86
C MET A 276 -9.22 -3.85 20.54
N ALA A 277 -10.13 -4.74 20.93
CA ALA A 277 -9.77 -6.03 21.54
C ALA A 277 -8.92 -6.89 20.60
N ALA A 278 -9.32 -7.05 19.33
CA ALA A 278 -8.54 -7.80 18.35
C ALA A 278 -7.17 -7.19 18.08
N THR A 279 -7.09 -5.85 18.08
CA THR A 279 -5.82 -5.12 17.90
C THR A 279 -4.90 -5.33 19.09
N ASN A 280 -5.40 -5.17 20.32
CA ASN A 280 -4.59 -5.31 21.53
C ASN A 280 -4.07 -6.74 21.72
N ASP A 281 -4.92 -7.74 21.45
CA ASP A 281 -4.55 -9.15 21.46
C ASP A 281 -3.43 -9.46 20.45
N PHE A 282 -3.50 -8.88 19.25
CA PHE A 282 -2.42 -9.02 18.26
C PHE A 282 -1.13 -8.31 18.71
N VAL A 283 -1.22 -7.05 19.16
CA VAL A 283 -0.05 -6.24 19.53
C VAL A 283 0.71 -6.86 20.71
N ALA A 284 0.02 -7.48 21.67
CA ALA A 284 0.65 -8.14 22.82
C ALA A 284 1.70 -9.21 22.42
N GLY A 285 1.52 -9.87 21.26
CA GLY A 285 2.46 -10.87 20.74
C GLY A 285 3.45 -10.36 19.68
N HIS A 286 3.28 -9.13 19.18
CA HIS A 286 4.00 -8.65 17.98
C HIS A 286 4.61 -7.24 18.12
N SER A 287 4.56 -6.64 19.32
CA SER A 287 5.14 -5.32 19.61
C SER A 287 6.67 -5.34 19.66
N LEU A 288 7.28 -4.15 19.80
CA LEU A 288 8.69 -4.05 20.18
C LEU A 288 8.98 -4.93 21.40
N GLY A 289 10.05 -5.72 21.34
CA GLY A 289 10.43 -6.68 22.37
C GLY A 289 10.06 -8.13 22.05
N THR A 290 9.15 -8.39 21.09
CA THR A 290 8.88 -9.75 20.59
C THR A 290 9.76 -10.11 19.39
N THR A 291 9.86 -11.39 19.03
CA THR A 291 10.70 -11.85 17.92
C THR A 291 10.31 -11.19 16.59
N GLU A 292 9.03 -11.24 16.24
CA GLU A 292 8.48 -10.68 15.01
C GLU A 292 8.60 -9.15 14.98
N GLY A 293 8.26 -8.48 16.08
CA GLY A 293 8.39 -7.02 16.20
C GLY A 293 9.84 -6.57 16.05
N ASN A 294 10.78 -7.29 16.66
CA ASN A 294 12.21 -7.00 16.55
C ASN A 294 12.77 -7.25 15.14
N ILE A 295 12.27 -8.27 14.42
CA ILE A 295 12.65 -8.51 13.02
C ILE A 295 12.20 -7.36 12.12
N ILE A 296 10.95 -6.91 12.26
CA ILE A 296 10.40 -5.79 11.47
C ILE A 296 11.16 -4.50 11.80
N LEU A 297 11.40 -4.22 13.09
CA LEU A 297 12.22 -3.10 13.52
C LEU A 297 13.63 -3.18 12.91
N ALA A 298 14.28 -4.33 12.98
CA ALA A 298 15.63 -4.50 12.43
C ALA A 298 15.67 -4.21 10.92
N ARG A 299 14.63 -4.64 10.20
CA ARG A 299 14.50 -4.48 8.74
C ARG A 299 14.23 -3.04 8.32
N TYR A 300 13.35 -2.32 9.00
CA TYR A 300 12.86 -0.99 8.54
C TYR A 300 13.32 0.20 9.37
N LEU A 301 13.81 -0.04 10.58
CA LEU A 301 14.18 1.00 11.57
C LEU A 301 15.58 0.78 12.17
N LYS A 302 16.35 -0.21 11.70
CA LYS A 302 17.78 -0.35 12.04
C LYS A 302 18.71 -0.54 10.85
N ASN A 303 18.26 -1.16 9.75
CA ASN A 303 19.09 -1.42 8.58
C ASN A 303 18.63 -0.63 7.35
N ALA A 304 19.45 0.33 6.91
CA ALA A 304 19.17 1.19 5.77
C ALA A 304 19.41 0.54 4.39
N LYS A 305 19.83 -0.74 4.32
CA LYS A 305 20.19 -1.41 3.06
C LYS A 305 19.06 -1.37 2.03
N TYR A 306 17.81 -1.62 2.44
CA TYR A 306 16.68 -1.62 1.51
C TYR A 306 16.49 -0.25 0.82
N VAL A 307 16.74 0.85 1.54
CA VAL A 307 16.65 2.21 0.98
C VAL A 307 17.76 2.44 -0.03
N LYS A 308 18.99 2.05 0.31
CA LYS A 308 20.16 2.21 -0.58
C LYS A 308 20.01 1.39 -1.86
N ASP A 309 19.55 0.15 -1.74
CA ASP A 309 19.32 -0.74 -2.88
C ASP A 309 18.21 -0.20 -3.79
N ALA A 310 17.12 0.31 -3.21
CA ALA A 310 16.02 0.93 -3.95
C ALA A 310 16.40 2.26 -4.64
N ALA A 311 17.36 3.00 -4.08
CA ALA A 311 17.86 4.26 -4.63
C ALA A 311 18.91 4.10 -5.74
N SER A 312 19.42 2.88 -5.98
CA SER A 312 20.46 2.67 -6.98
C SER A 312 19.96 2.91 -8.41
N GLU A 313 20.78 3.57 -9.24
CA GLU A 313 20.39 3.99 -10.59
C GLU A 313 20.03 2.82 -11.50
N SER A 314 20.79 1.73 -11.43
CA SER A 314 20.52 0.52 -12.21
C SER A 314 19.16 -0.09 -11.88
N GLU A 315 18.77 -0.11 -10.61
CA GLU A 315 17.48 -0.62 -10.16
C GLU A 315 16.33 0.32 -10.52
N ARG A 316 16.56 1.63 -10.46
CA ARG A 316 15.59 2.64 -10.92
C ARG A 316 15.29 2.49 -12.41
N GLN A 317 16.32 2.32 -13.24
CA GLN A 317 16.15 2.14 -14.68
C GLN A 317 15.36 0.88 -15.05
N LYS A 318 15.65 -0.25 -14.39
CA LYS A 318 14.88 -1.49 -14.58
C LYS A 318 13.40 -1.30 -14.28
N PHE A 319 13.07 -0.59 -13.20
CA PHE A 319 11.68 -0.32 -12.84
C PHE A 319 10.99 0.63 -13.81
N LEU A 320 11.67 1.67 -14.28
CA LEU A 320 11.10 2.59 -15.28
C LEU A 320 10.74 1.86 -16.58
N VAL A 321 11.63 0.98 -17.05
CA VAL A 321 11.34 0.11 -18.21
C VAL A 321 10.10 -0.74 -17.94
N LEU A 322 9.99 -1.37 -16.78
CA LEU A 322 8.82 -2.17 -16.40
C LEU A 322 7.51 -1.34 -16.49
N VAL A 323 7.48 -0.16 -15.89
CA VAL A 323 6.30 0.74 -15.89
C VAL A 323 5.93 1.13 -17.32
N GLN A 324 6.91 1.53 -18.13
CA GLN A 324 6.68 1.90 -19.53
C GLN A 324 6.07 0.75 -20.34
N LEU A 325 6.47 -0.49 -20.08
CA LEU A 325 5.91 -1.66 -20.76
C LEU A 325 4.45 -1.91 -20.38
N PHE A 326 4.11 -1.82 -19.09
CA PHE A 326 2.71 -1.94 -18.65
C PHE A 326 1.84 -0.83 -19.24
N GLN A 327 2.32 0.42 -19.24
CA GLN A 327 1.60 1.54 -19.85
C GLN A 327 1.42 1.35 -21.35
N LYS A 328 2.51 1.09 -22.08
CA LYS A 328 2.52 0.86 -23.54
C LYS A 328 1.47 -0.16 -23.96
N TYR A 329 1.47 -1.32 -23.32
CA TYR A 329 0.56 -2.40 -23.70
C TYR A 329 -0.84 -2.24 -23.09
N GLY A 330 -0.97 -1.62 -21.92
CA GLY A 330 -2.26 -1.22 -21.37
C GLY A 330 -3.01 -0.30 -22.33
N ASP A 331 -2.33 0.73 -22.82
CA ASP A 331 -2.85 1.68 -23.80
C ASP A 331 -3.15 0.99 -25.15
N GLN A 332 -2.23 0.14 -25.63
CA GLN A 332 -2.41 -0.59 -26.90
C GLN A 332 -3.66 -1.49 -26.91
N TYR A 333 -4.02 -2.08 -25.76
CA TYR A 333 -5.11 -3.05 -25.66
C TYR A 333 -6.35 -2.53 -24.92
N ASP A 334 -6.44 -1.24 -24.60
CA ASP A 334 -7.51 -0.65 -23.77
C ASP A 334 -7.77 -1.45 -22.48
N VAL A 335 -6.72 -1.67 -21.69
CA VAL A 335 -6.83 -2.21 -20.33
C VAL A 335 -6.06 -1.33 -19.35
N ASP A 336 -6.57 -1.20 -18.12
CA ASP A 336 -5.90 -0.41 -17.09
C ASP A 336 -4.54 -1.02 -16.74
N TRP A 337 -3.47 -0.28 -17.01
CA TRP A 337 -2.10 -0.72 -16.80
C TRP A 337 -1.78 -1.00 -15.32
N LEU A 338 -2.47 -0.35 -14.37
CA LEU A 338 -2.32 -0.62 -12.94
C LEU A 338 -2.95 -1.95 -12.54
N LEU A 339 -4.07 -2.33 -13.15
CA LEU A 339 -4.65 -3.67 -12.97
C LEU A 339 -3.71 -4.74 -13.52
N MET A 340 -3.08 -4.49 -14.68
CA MET A 340 -2.12 -5.42 -15.27
C MET A 340 -0.84 -5.53 -14.42
N ALA A 341 -0.34 -4.42 -13.89
CA ALA A 341 0.78 -4.42 -12.95
C ALA A 341 0.42 -5.17 -11.65
N ALA A 342 -0.79 -5.00 -11.12
CA ALA A 342 -1.28 -5.72 -9.95
C ALA A 342 -1.37 -7.23 -10.18
N GLN A 343 -1.78 -7.66 -11.38
CA GLN A 343 -1.72 -9.07 -11.78
C GLN A 343 -0.28 -9.56 -11.83
N GLY A 344 0.63 -8.86 -12.52
CA GLY A 344 2.05 -9.25 -12.58
C GLY A 344 2.71 -9.35 -11.20
N TYR A 345 2.28 -8.50 -10.25
CA TYR A 345 2.71 -8.60 -8.86
C TYR A 345 2.18 -9.87 -8.17
N GLN A 346 0.91 -10.20 -8.35
CA GLN A 346 0.33 -11.44 -7.81
C GLN A 346 1.01 -12.69 -8.41
N GLU A 347 1.43 -12.63 -9.67
CA GLU A 347 2.03 -13.75 -10.40
C GLU A 347 3.49 -14.02 -10.02
N SER A 348 4.31 -12.96 -9.95
CA SER A 348 5.78 -13.12 -9.83
C SER A 348 6.44 -12.10 -8.92
N GLN A 349 5.66 -11.23 -8.28
CA GLN A 349 6.16 -10.00 -7.64
C GLN A 349 6.97 -9.14 -8.63
N LEU A 350 6.54 -9.12 -9.90
CA LEU A 350 7.16 -8.39 -11.00
C LEU A 350 8.60 -8.83 -11.33
N ASN A 351 8.92 -10.11 -11.08
CA ASN A 351 10.24 -10.66 -11.32
C ASN A 351 10.28 -11.55 -12.57
N GLN A 352 10.98 -11.09 -13.61
CA GLN A 352 11.13 -11.81 -14.88
C GLN A 352 11.92 -13.12 -14.77
N ALA A 353 12.72 -13.31 -13.72
CA ALA A 353 13.48 -14.54 -13.52
C ALA A 353 12.64 -15.71 -13.00
N VAL A 354 11.38 -15.47 -12.60
CA VAL A 354 10.53 -16.50 -12.00
C VAL A 354 10.09 -17.52 -13.05
N LYS A 355 10.27 -18.80 -12.72
CA LYS A 355 9.69 -19.94 -13.44
C LYS A 355 8.89 -20.79 -12.47
N SER A 356 7.62 -21.05 -12.76
CA SER A 356 6.81 -21.91 -11.90
C SER A 356 7.16 -23.38 -12.09
N LYS A 357 6.74 -24.21 -11.13
CA LYS A 357 6.90 -25.67 -11.20
C LYS A 357 6.24 -26.30 -12.43
N VAL A 358 5.19 -25.65 -12.96
CA VAL A 358 4.43 -26.11 -14.13
C VAL A 358 4.89 -25.46 -15.44
N GLY A 359 5.94 -24.63 -15.40
CA GLY A 359 6.60 -24.10 -16.59
C GLY A 359 6.12 -22.71 -17.04
N ALA A 360 5.30 -22.02 -16.25
CA ALA A 360 4.95 -20.62 -16.51
C ALA A 360 6.18 -19.71 -16.31
N ILE A 361 6.32 -18.67 -17.14
CA ILE A 361 7.56 -17.86 -17.22
C ILE A 361 7.26 -16.40 -16.91
N GLY A 362 8.17 -15.78 -16.16
CA GLY A 362 8.37 -14.33 -16.12
C GLY A 362 7.32 -13.53 -15.35
N VAL A 363 7.29 -12.22 -15.61
CA VAL A 363 6.48 -11.24 -14.86
C VAL A 363 5.00 -11.63 -14.80
N MET A 364 4.43 -12.01 -15.94
CA MET A 364 3.01 -12.33 -16.09
C MET A 364 2.71 -13.84 -15.99
N GLN A 365 3.72 -14.66 -15.64
CA GLN A 365 3.62 -16.12 -15.55
C GLN A 365 2.89 -16.74 -16.75
N VAL A 366 3.42 -16.48 -17.95
CA VAL A 366 2.83 -16.93 -19.22
C VAL A 366 3.34 -18.31 -19.58
N MET A 367 2.44 -19.18 -20.04
CA MET A 367 2.81 -20.51 -20.53
C MET A 367 3.48 -20.43 -21.92
N PRO A 368 4.52 -21.24 -22.22
CA PRO A 368 5.20 -21.23 -23.51
C PRO A 368 4.28 -21.42 -24.73
N ALA A 369 3.29 -22.32 -24.62
CA ALA A 369 2.31 -22.56 -25.68
C ALA A 369 1.47 -21.30 -25.97
N THR A 370 0.97 -20.65 -24.91
CA THR A 370 0.21 -19.39 -25.01
C THR A 370 1.05 -18.27 -25.63
N GLY A 371 2.31 -18.12 -25.21
CA GLY A 371 3.23 -17.13 -25.80
C GLY A 371 3.45 -17.34 -27.30
N LYS A 372 3.54 -18.60 -27.74
CA LYS A 372 3.68 -18.95 -29.16
C LYS A 372 2.43 -18.59 -29.97
N GLU A 373 1.24 -18.91 -29.47
CA GLU A 373 -0.04 -18.60 -30.13
C GLU A 373 -0.27 -17.10 -30.27
N LEU A 374 0.18 -16.32 -29.29
CA LEU A 374 0.00 -14.86 -29.29
C LEU A 374 0.96 -14.11 -30.22
N ALA A 375 1.99 -14.77 -30.76
CA ALA A 375 2.96 -14.20 -31.70
C ALA A 375 3.57 -12.86 -31.21
N VAL A 376 4.03 -12.83 -29.96
CA VAL A 376 4.61 -11.65 -29.26
C VAL A 376 6.13 -11.71 -29.08
N GLY A 377 6.78 -12.70 -29.68
CA GLY A 377 8.22 -12.95 -29.53
C GLY A 377 8.57 -13.86 -28.36
N ASN A 378 9.83 -13.79 -27.89
CA ASN A 378 10.34 -14.70 -26.86
C ASN A 378 9.92 -14.26 -25.44
N ILE A 379 8.91 -14.92 -24.87
CA ILE A 379 8.36 -14.63 -23.52
C ILE A 379 9.34 -14.83 -22.35
N SER A 380 10.55 -15.35 -22.60
CA SER A 380 11.63 -15.35 -21.59
C SER A 380 12.24 -13.96 -21.41
N GLN A 381 12.02 -13.06 -22.37
CA GLN A 381 12.40 -11.65 -22.29
C GLN A 381 11.28 -10.83 -21.65
N LEU A 382 11.64 -9.74 -20.96
CA LEU A 382 10.71 -8.92 -20.17
C LEU A 382 9.54 -8.37 -20.99
N GLU A 383 9.83 -7.69 -22.10
CA GLU A 383 8.81 -7.03 -22.92
C GLU A 383 7.84 -8.03 -23.56
N PRO A 384 8.28 -9.07 -24.30
CA PRO A 384 7.38 -10.09 -24.82
C PRO A 384 6.53 -10.78 -23.75
N ASN A 385 7.05 -10.94 -22.53
CA ASN A 385 6.30 -11.54 -21.43
C ASN A 385 5.12 -10.68 -20.98
N ILE A 386 5.39 -9.39 -20.73
CA ILE A 386 4.36 -8.41 -20.35
C ILE A 386 3.35 -8.24 -21.50
N HIS A 387 3.85 -8.14 -22.73
CA HIS A 387 3.02 -8.08 -23.94
C HIS A 387 2.07 -9.27 -24.04
N ALA A 388 2.59 -10.50 -23.86
CA ALA A 388 1.81 -11.73 -23.90
C ALA A 388 0.70 -11.72 -22.84
N GLY A 389 1.04 -11.42 -21.59
CA GLY A 389 0.08 -11.41 -20.48
C GLY A 389 -1.07 -10.44 -20.73
N ILE A 390 -0.76 -9.20 -21.12
CA ILE A 390 -1.75 -8.17 -21.37
C ILE A 390 -2.61 -8.50 -22.59
N LYS A 391 -1.99 -8.95 -23.69
CA LYS A 391 -2.72 -9.38 -24.90
C LYS A 391 -3.68 -10.54 -24.59
N TYR A 392 -3.24 -11.49 -23.77
CA TYR A 392 -4.07 -12.62 -23.36
C TYR A 392 -5.25 -12.18 -22.48
N MET A 393 -5.01 -11.26 -21.54
CA MET A 393 -6.08 -10.68 -20.71
C MET A 393 -7.13 -9.96 -21.56
N ARG A 394 -6.70 -9.14 -22.53
CA ARG A 394 -7.61 -8.48 -23.48
C ARG A 394 -8.44 -9.49 -24.25
N TRP A 395 -7.79 -10.51 -24.83
CA TRP A 395 -8.46 -11.59 -25.53
C TRP A 395 -9.51 -12.27 -24.63
N MET A 396 -9.16 -12.61 -23.39
CA MET A 396 -10.07 -13.24 -22.46
C MET A 396 -11.29 -12.38 -22.14
N ILE A 397 -11.09 -11.07 -21.95
CA ILE A 397 -12.19 -10.14 -21.76
C ILE A 397 -13.09 -10.12 -23.00
N ASP A 398 -12.54 -10.00 -24.21
CA ASP A 398 -13.34 -9.96 -25.44
C ASP A 398 -14.14 -11.23 -25.65
N GLN A 399 -13.49 -12.39 -25.53
CA GLN A 399 -14.10 -13.68 -25.83
C GLN A 399 -15.22 -14.06 -24.85
N TYR A 400 -15.02 -13.83 -23.55
CA TYR A 400 -15.92 -14.35 -22.53
C TYR A 400 -16.82 -13.30 -21.88
N TYR A 401 -16.42 -12.03 -21.91
CA TYR A 401 -17.07 -10.96 -21.14
C TYR A 401 -17.42 -9.72 -21.99
N GLY A 402 -17.00 -9.67 -23.27
CA GLY A 402 -17.16 -8.50 -24.13
C GLY A 402 -18.62 -8.08 -24.28
N LYS A 403 -19.52 -9.06 -24.47
CA LYS A 403 -20.97 -8.87 -24.67
C LYS A 403 -21.79 -8.86 -23.38
N GLU A 404 -21.15 -9.12 -22.24
CA GLU A 404 -21.85 -9.15 -20.95
C GLU A 404 -22.11 -7.72 -20.46
N PRO A 405 -23.25 -7.46 -19.80
CA PRO A 405 -23.62 -6.15 -19.25
C PRO A 405 -22.85 -5.89 -17.94
N MET A 406 -21.53 -5.90 -18.02
CA MET A 406 -20.60 -5.73 -16.91
C MET A 406 -19.84 -4.40 -17.04
N THR A 407 -19.43 -3.85 -15.91
CA THR A 407 -18.47 -2.73 -15.86
C THR A 407 -17.10 -3.15 -16.42
N LYS A 408 -16.23 -2.19 -16.81
CA LYS A 408 -14.86 -2.53 -17.23
C LYS A 408 -14.08 -3.25 -16.12
N LEU A 409 -14.34 -2.88 -14.86
CA LEU A 409 -13.72 -3.51 -13.69
C LEU A 409 -14.19 -4.95 -13.54
N ASP A 410 -15.50 -5.21 -13.53
CA ASP A 410 -16.02 -6.58 -13.39
C ASP A 410 -15.55 -7.47 -14.53
N LYS A 411 -15.53 -6.96 -15.78
CA LYS A 411 -14.94 -7.69 -16.92
C LYS A 411 -13.49 -8.13 -16.63
N ALA A 412 -12.67 -7.26 -16.06
CA ALA A 412 -11.30 -7.61 -15.67
C ALA A 412 -11.26 -8.62 -14.50
N LEU A 413 -12.10 -8.45 -13.46
CA LEU A 413 -12.16 -9.36 -12.31
C LEU A 413 -12.59 -10.77 -12.73
N PHE A 414 -13.61 -10.89 -13.58
CA PHE A 414 -14.04 -12.16 -14.15
C PHE A 414 -12.97 -12.77 -15.07
N ALA A 415 -12.23 -11.95 -15.81
CA ALA A 415 -11.08 -12.43 -16.59
C ALA A 415 -9.97 -12.97 -15.66
N PHE A 416 -9.62 -12.30 -14.56
CA PHE A 416 -8.68 -12.85 -13.57
C PHE A 416 -9.17 -14.19 -12.98
N ALA A 417 -10.46 -14.27 -12.63
CA ALA A 417 -11.05 -15.52 -12.16
C ALA A 417 -10.92 -16.65 -13.21
N SER A 418 -11.08 -16.30 -14.48
CA SER A 418 -10.99 -17.25 -15.60
C SER A 418 -9.56 -17.63 -15.93
N TYR A 419 -8.62 -16.71 -15.76
CA TYR A 419 -7.19 -16.97 -15.89
C TYR A 419 -6.75 -18.04 -14.87
N ASN A 420 -7.23 -17.94 -13.63
CA ASN A 420 -6.91 -18.91 -12.57
C ASN A 420 -7.75 -20.21 -12.64
N ALA A 421 -9.06 -20.12 -12.88
CA ALA A 421 -9.99 -21.25 -12.71
C ALA A 421 -10.55 -21.84 -14.01
N GLY A 422 -10.32 -21.17 -15.14
CA GLY A 422 -10.91 -21.47 -16.45
C GLY A 422 -12.28 -20.82 -16.66
N ALA A 423 -12.48 -20.20 -17.83
CA ALA A 423 -13.70 -19.46 -18.18
C ALA A 423 -14.97 -20.33 -18.15
N GLY A 424 -14.89 -21.59 -18.59
CA GLY A 424 -16.03 -22.51 -18.55
C GLY A 424 -16.53 -22.80 -17.12
N ARG A 425 -15.62 -22.83 -16.14
CA ARG A 425 -15.96 -22.98 -14.72
C ARG A 425 -16.61 -21.70 -14.19
N VAL A 426 -16.02 -20.54 -14.50
CA VAL A 426 -16.58 -19.23 -14.10
C VAL A 426 -17.98 -19.01 -14.68
N SER A 427 -18.23 -19.40 -15.92
CA SER A 427 -19.57 -19.34 -16.54
C SER A 427 -20.61 -20.15 -15.74
N LYS A 428 -20.25 -21.35 -15.24
CA LYS A 428 -21.14 -22.15 -14.38
C LYS A 428 -21.40 -21.45 -13.04
N LEU A 429 -20.38 -20.81 -12.45
CA LEU A 429 -20.52 -20.06 -11.20
C LEU A 429 -21.45 -18.85 -11.36
N ARG A 430 -21.39 -18.14 -12.49
CA ARG A 430 -22.32 -17.05 -12.81
C ARG A 430 -23.77 -17.53 -12.89
N LYS A 431 -24.02 -18.64 -13.59
CA LYS A 431 -25.37 -19.24 -13.67
C LYS A 431 -25.91 -19.63 -12.29
N GLU A 432 -25.06 -20.24 -11.46
CA GLU A 432 -25.41 -20.60 -10.10
C GLU A 432 -25.65 -19.36 -9.21
N ALA A 433 -24.90 -18.27 -9.40
CA ALA A 433 -25.15 -17.01 -8.71
C ALA A 433 -26.54 -16.45 -9.03
N ALA A 434 -26.93 -16.43 -10.31
CA ALA A 434 -28.27 -16.04 -10.72
C ALA A 434 -29.36 -16.93 -10.10
N ASN A 435 -29.15 -18.26 -10.06
CA ASN A 435 -30.08 -19.19 -9.40
C ASN A 435 -30.23 -18.93 -7.89
N ARG A 436 -29.22 -18.32 -7.25
CA ARG A 436 -29.22 -17.93 -5.84
C ARG A 436 -29.74 -16.49 -5.61
N GLY A 437 -30.22 -15.82 -6.65
CA GLY A 437 -30.68 -14.43 -6.57
C GLY A 437 -29.56 -13.40 -6.42
N LEU A 438 -28.31 -13.78 -6.73
CA LEU A 438 -27.14 -12.90 -6.76
C LEU A 438 -26.93 -12.36 -8.18
N ASP A 439 -26.24 -11.22 -8.31
CA ASP A 439 -25.93 -10.64 -9.62
C ASP A 439 -24.82 -11.44 -10.34
N PRO A 440 -25.09 -12.09 -11.48
CA PRO A 440 -24.10 -12.87 -12.21
C PRO A 440 -23.03 -12.01 -12.92
N ASN A 441 -23.17 -10.68 -12.91
CA ASN A 441 -22.31 -9.72 -13.58
C ASN A 441 -21.46 -8.88 -12.62
N VAL A 442 -21.57 -9.15 -11.31
CA VAL A 442 -20.74 -8.54 -10.28
C VAL A 442 -19.88 -9.62 -9.62
N TRP A 443 -18.57 -9.38 -9.49
CA TRP A 443 -17.70 -10.37 -8.85
C TRP A 443 -17.87 -10.38 -7.32
N PHE A 444 -17.49 -9.27 -6.67
CA PHE A 444 -17.47 -9.19 -5.21
C PHE A 444 -18.88 -9.25 -4.61
N HIS A 445 -19.00 -9.95 -3.48
CA HIS A 445 -20.28 -10.14 -2.76
C HIS A 445 -21.40 -10.82 -3.57
N ASN A 446 -21.09 -11.35 -4.76
CA ASN A 446 -22.04 -12.02 -5.64
C ASN A 446 -21.42 -13.32 -6.13
N VAL A 447 -20.77 -13.33 -7.31
CA VAL A 447 -20.18 -14.56 -7.84
C VAL A 447 -19.02 -15.08 -6.97
N GLU A 448 -18.33 -14.21 -6.25
CA GLU A 448 -17.29 -14.58 -5.27
C GLU A 448 -17.83 -15.52 -4.18
N TYR A 449 -19.06 -15.32 -3.70
CA TYR A 449 -19.66 -16.17 -2.66
C TYR A 449 -19.94 -17.57 -3.20
N VAL A 450 -20.38 -17.67 -4.46
CA VAL A 450 -20.58 -18.96 -5.14
C VAL A 450 -19.25 -19.64 -5.45
N ALA A 451 -18.24 -18.89 -5.87
CA ALA A 451 -16.90 -19.40 -6.11
C ALA A 451 -16.29 -19.98 -4.82
N ALA A 452 -16.40 -19.25 -3.72
CA ALA A 452 -15.95 -19.69 -2.40
C ALA A 452 -16.62 -21.00 -1.99
N ASP A 453 -17.95 -21.12 -2.18
CA ASP A 453 -18.73 -22.32 -1.86
C ASP A 453 -18.40 -23.52 -2.76
N LYS A 454 -18.28 -23.32 -4.07
CA LYS A 454 -18.21 -24.42 -5.05
C LYS A 454 -16.80 -24.87 -5.40
N ILE A 455 -15.83 -23.95 -5.42
CA ILE A 455 -14.48 -24.21 -5.96
C ILE A 455 -13.37 -23.83 -4.97
N GLY A 456 -13.72 -23.32 -3.79
CA GLY A 456 -12.79 -23.03 -2.70
C GLY A 456 -12.10 -21.67 -2.80
N ALA A 457 -11.06 -21.49 -1.98
CA ALA A 457 -10.44 -20.20 -1.71
C ALA A 457 -9.44 -19.70 -2.77
N GLU A 458 -8.95 -20.56 -3.66
CA GLU A 458 -7.82 -20.22 -4.53
C GLU A 458 -8.15 -19.05 -5.46
N THR A 459 -9.17 -19.21 -6.30
CA THR A 459 -9.60 -18.18 -7.27
C THR A 459 -10.10 -16.92 -6.58
N VAL A 460 -10.86 -17.08 -5.50
CA VAL A 460 -11.35 -15.96 -4.69
C VAL A 460 -10.19 -15.16 -4.11
N THR A 461 -9.18 -15.83 -3.55
CA THR A 461 -7.97 -15.19 -3.02
C THR A 461 -7.17 -14.52 -4.12
N TYR A 462 -7.04 -15.16 -5.28
CA TYR A 462 -6.32 -14.62 -6.43
C TYR A 462 -6.93 -13.28 -6.89
N VAL A 463 -8.23 -13.24 -7.16
CA VAL A 463 -8.92 -12.02 -7.61
C VAL A 463 -8.91 -10.94 -6.52
N SER A 464 -9.21 -11.32 -5.28
CA SER A 464 -9.19 -10.40 -4.12
C SER A 464 -7.82 -9.76 -3.91
N ASN A 465 -6.73 -10.52 -4.08
CA ASN A 465 -5.37 -9.99 -3.94
C ASN A 465 -5.02 -9.00 -5.04
N ILE A 466 -5.29 -9.33 -6.31
CA ILE A 466 -5.03 -8.43 -7.44
C ILE A 466 -5.79 -7.11 -7.22
N TYR A 467 -7.06 -7.21 -6.88
CA TYR A 467 -7.91 -6.05 -6.65
C TYR A 467 -7.41 -5.16 -5.49
N LYS A 468 -6.97 -5.78 -4.38
CA LYS A 468 -6.31 -5.08 -3.26
C LYS A 468 -5.02 -4.38 -3.69
N TYR A 469 -4.18 -5.01 -4.52
CA TYR A 469 -2.94 -4.40 -5.01
C TYR A 469 -3.22 -3.23 -5.96
N TYR A 470 -4.25 -3.35 -6.80
CA TYR A 470 -4.70 -2.28 -7.68
C TYR A 470 -5.11 -1.03 -6.89
N ILE A 471 -5.95 -1.19 -5.86
CA ILE A 471 -6.34 -0.08 -4.97
C ILE A 471 -5.09 0.56 -4.36
N ALA A 472 -4.19 -0.25 -3.81
CA ALA A 472 -2.98 0.24 -3.17
C ALA A 472 -2.10 1.05 -4.14
N TYR A 473 -1.87 0.56 -5.36
CA TYR A 473 -1.07 1.29 -6.35
C TYR A 473 -1.70 2.61 -6.76
N LYS A 474 -3.02 2.63 -6.97
CA LYS A 474 -3.74 3.86 -7.32
C LYS A 474 -3.59 4.92 -6.24
N LEU A 475 -3.88 4.57 -4.99
CA LEU A 475 -3.74 5.48 -3.84
C LEU A 475 -2.29 5.95 -3.63
N LEU A 476 -1.31 5.08 -3.88
CA LEU A 476 0.10 5.42 -3.75
C LEU A 476 0.59 6.40 -4.82
N ILE A 477 0.12 6.27 -6.06
CA ILE A 477 0.48 7.22 -7.13
C ILE A 477 -0.07 8.61 -6.82
N GLU A 478 -1.31 8.68 -6.33
CA GLU A 478 -1.93 9.94 -5.88
C GLU A 478 -1.11 10.58 -4.75
N ALA A 479 -0.81 9.81 -3.69
CA ALA A 479 -0.03 10.29 -2.54
C ALA A 479 1.39 10.74 -2.93
N ARG A 480 2.05 10.00 -3.83
CA ARG A 480 3.39 10.35 -4.31
C ARG A 480 3.39 11.66 -5.10
N THR A 481 2.41 11.86 -5.98
CA THR A 481 2.30 13.08 -6.79
C THR A 481 2.14 14.31 -5.90
N ALA A 482 1.24 14.25 -4.92
CA ALA A 482 1.01 15.33 -3.95
C ALA A 482 2.27 15.68 -3.13
N LYS A 483 3.08 14.66 -2.79
CA LYS A 483 4.35 14.83 -2.08
C LYS A 483 5.42 15.50 -2.96
N GLU A 484 5.57 15.09 -4.22
CA GLU A 484 6.53 15.68 -5.16
C GLU A 484 6.23 17.17 -5.42
N GLU A 485 4.96 17.55 -5.49
CA GLU A 485 4.51 18.94 -5.59
C GLU A 485 4.85 19.76 -4.34
N ALA A 486 4.58 19.20 -3.15
CA ALA A 486 4.89 19.85 -1.88
C ALA A 486 6.40 20.11 -1.70
N ALA A 487 7.25 19.15 -2.08
CA ALA A 487 8.70 19.30 -2.00
C ALA A 487 9.22 20.43 -2.90
N LYS A 488 8.71 20.52 -4.14
CA LYS A 488 9.06 21.60 -5.08
C LYS A 488 8.67 22.97 -4.54
N LYS A 489 7.46 23.09 -3.98
CA LYS A 489 6.95 24.34 -3.42
C LYS A 489 7.82 24.83 -2.25
N LEU A 490 8.09 23.96 -1.27
CA LEU A 490 8.89 24.33 -0.11
C LEU A 490 10.32 24.77 -0.50
N LYS A 491 10.92 24.10 -1.50
CA LYS A 491 12.23 24.49 -2.00
C LYS A 491 12.22 25.92 -2.59
N GLY A 492 11.20 26.26 -3.38
CA GLY A 492 11.04 27.62 -3.91
C GLY A 492 10.88 28.67 -2.81
N GLU A 493 10.05 28.40 -1.79
CA GLU A 493 9.86 29.30 -0.64
C GLU A 493 11.15 29.52 0.19
N ILE A 494 12.03 28.52 0.26
CA ILE A 494 13.34 28.65 0.92
C ILE A 494 14.27 29.52 0.08
N GLU A 495 14.34 29.29 -1.23
CA GLU A 495 15.18 30.06 -2.16
C GLU A 495 14.80 31.54 -2.22
N GLU A 496 13.51 31.87 -2.09
CA GLU A 496 13.03 33.27 -2.02
C GLU A 496 13.36 33.98 -0.70
N ALA A 497 13.62 33.22 0.38
CA ALA A 497 13.88 33.76 1.71
C ALA A 497 15.37 34.03 1.98
N HIS A 498 16.26 33.60 1.07
CA HIS A 498 17.71 33.80 1.11
C HIS A 498 18.13 34.85 0.09
#